data_AF-A0AAN8BKB1-F1
#
_entry.id   AF-A0AAN8BKB1-F1
#
_cell.length_a   1.000
_cell.length_b   1.000
_cell.length_c   1.000
_cell.angle_alpha   90.00
_cell.angle_beta   90.00
_cell.angle_gamma   90.00
#
_symmetry.space_group_name_H-M   'P 1'
#
loop_
_entity.id
_entity.type
_entity.pdbx_description
1 polymer ?
#
loop_
_entity_poly.entity_id
_entity_poly.type
_entity_poly.pdbx_seq_one_letter_code
_entity_poly.pdbx_strand_id
1 'polypeptide(L)'
;MDLFQLQKALLEMNESRRSKKLSPFEVLRNEALQFIDSLVQSHLSPPESQTLYEVCYYSSSATVRRHLNAAPRTSIQAALNSPFYYLQNDRLKSEDGSVSNAAPDICIVYKLHLECGRLINLFDWLEAFATVVSAAEGNDPDSDSFGKVDDVKHARFIRAVSELEFLGFIKSTKQKTDHVARITWGGC
;
A
#
# COMPACT_ATOMS: atom_id res chain seq x y z
N MET A 1 -22.27 38.81 -41.10
CA MET A 1 -22.68 39.35 -39.78
C MET A 1 -21.42 39.60 -38.99
N ASP A 2 -21.23 40.84 -38.56
CA ASP A 2 -20.01 41.34 -37.92
C ASP A 2 -19.95 40.90 -36.44
N LEU A 3 -18.81 40.35 -36.00
CA LEU A 3 -18.60 39.76 -34.66
C LEU A 3 -18.88 40.79 -33.55
N PHE A 4 -18.52 42.05 -33.81
CA PHE A 4 -18.72 43.16 -32.90
C PHE A 4 -20.20 43.47 -32.65
N GLN A 5 -21.04 43.36 -33.69
CA GLN A 5 -22.48 43.57 -33.56
C GLN A 5 -23.16 42.44 -32.78
N LEU A 6 -22.70 41.19 -32.96
CA LEU A 6 -23.21 40.05 -32.19
C LEU A 6 -22.85 40.18 -30.70
N GLN A 7 -21.62 40.61 -30.39
CA GLN A 7 -21.17 40.82 -29.01
C GLN A 7 -21.95 41.95 -28.32
N LYS A 8 -22.19 43.05 -29.03
CA LYS A 8 -23.01 44.17 -28.53
C LYS A 8 -24.45 43.74 -28.28
N ALA A 9 -25.06 43.00 -29.21
CA ALA A 9 -26.42 42.48 -29.05
C ALA A 9 -26.54 41.51 -27.86
N LEU A 10 -25.56 40.62 -27.65
CA LEU A 10 -25.54 39.71 -26.50
C LEU A 10 -25.41 40.44 -25.16
N LEU A 11 -24.60 41.51 -25.10
CA LEU A 11 -24.48 42.37 -23.92
C LEU A 11 -25.80 43.10 -23.60
N GLU A 12 -26.44 43.70 -24.60
CA GLU A 12 -27.76 44.36 -24.45
C GLU A 12 -28.86 43.35 -24.05
N MET A 13 -28.82 42.12 -24.58
CA MET A 13 -29.74 41.04 -24.20
C MET A 13 -29.51 40.55 -22.76
N ASN A 14 -28.27 40.63 -22.26
CA ASN A 14 -27.91 40.27 -20.90
C ASN A 14 -28.31 41.37 -19.90
N GLU A 15 -28.14 42.64 -20.27
CA GLU A 15 -28.61 43.79 -19.49
C GLU A 15 -30.15 43.83 -19.40
N SER A 16 -30.85 43.57 -20.50
CA SER A 16 -32.32 43.48 -20.51
C SER A 16 -32.85 42.26 -19.77
N ARG A 17 -32.12 41.14 -19.73
CA ARG A 17 -32.44 40.00 -18.84
C ARG A 17 -32.27 40.35 -17.36
N ARG A 18 -31.26 41.16 -17.00
CA ARG A 18 -31.06 41.66 -15.63
C ARG A 18 -32.07 42.74 -15.22
N SER A 19 -32.63 43.48 -16.18
CA SER A 19 -33.62 44.54 -15.92
C SER A 19 -35.09 44.09 -15.94
N LYS A 20 -35.37 42.82 -16.28
CA LYS A 20 -36.71 42.26 -16.15
C LYS A 20 -37.15 42.31 -14.68
N LYS A 21 -38.23 43.03 -14.41
CA LYS A 21 -38.91 42.99 -13.11
C LYS A 21 -39.23 41.52 -12.81
N LEU A 22 -38.69 41.03 -11.70
CA LEU A 22 -38.95 39.67 -11.22
C LEU A 22 -40.46 39.48 -11.11
N SER A 23 -40.97 38.38 -11.64
CA SER A 23 -42.37 38.03 -11.41
C SER A 23 -42.62 37.80 -9.91
N PRO A 24 -43.85 37.98 -9.41
CA PRO A 24 -44.18 37.67 -8.01
C PRO A 24 -43.75 36.25 -7.58
N PHE A 25 -43.83 35.29 -8.51
CA PHE A 25 -43.34 33.93 -8.31
C PHE A 25 -41.81 33.87 -8.14
N GLU A 26 -41.04 34.61 -8.94
CA GLU A 26 -39.58 34.63 -8.84
C GLU A 26 -39.08 35.33 -7.57
N VAL A 27 -39.81 36.35 -7.08
CA VAL A 27 -39.54 36.97 -5.79
C VAL A 27 -39.78 35.97 -4.65
N LEU A 28 -40.96 35.35 -4.61
CA LEU A 28 -41.29 34.34 -3.60
C LEU A 28 -40.32 33.15 -3.63
N ARG A 29 -39.91 32.72 -4.83
CA ARG A 29 -38.88 31.68 -5.00
C ARG A 29 -37.56 32.12 -4.38
N ASN A 30 -37.11 33.34 -4.63
CA ASN A 30 -35.85 33.84 -4.09
C ASN A 30 -35.92 34.00 -2.56
N GLU A 31 -37.05 34.44 -2.01
CA GLU A 31 -37.30 34.50 -0.57
C GLU A 31 -37.26 33.11 0.07
N ALA A 32 -37.92 32.12 -0.55
CA ALA A 32 -37.88 30.74 -0.08
C ALA A 32 -36.45 30.16 -0.13
N LEU A 33 -35.69 30.46 -1.19
CA LEU A 33 -34.30 30.05 -1.29
C LEU A 33 -33.41 30.70 -0.22
N GLN A 34 -33.58 32.01 0.02
CA GLN A 34 -32.84 32.71 1.07
C GLN A 34 -33.19 32.20 2.47
N PHE A 35 -34.45 31.86 2.71
CA PHE A 35 -34.89 31.25 3.95
C PHE A 35 -34.22 29.88 4.17
N ILE A 36 -34.22 29.02 3.16
CA ILE A 36 -33.55 27.71 3.23
C ILE A 36 -32.04 27.89 3.40
N ASP A 37 -31.42 28.80 2.65
CA ASP A 37 -29.98 29.08 2.74
C ASP A 37 -29.59 29.55 4.15
N SER A 38 -30.37 30.46 4.73
CA SER A 38 -30.17 30.94 6.11
C SER A 38 -30.31 29.81 7.13
N LEU A 39 -31.28 28.91 6.94
CA LEU A 39 -31.51 27.77 7.84
C LEU A 39 -30.36 26.75 7.79
N VAL A 40 -29.85 26.48 6.59
CA VAL A 40 -28.70 25.59 6.39
C VAL A 40 -27.45 26.21 7.03
N GLN A 41 -27.20 27.50 6.80
CA GLN A 41 -26.04 28.19 7.37
C GLN A 41 -26.09 28.27 8.90
N SER A 42 -27.28 28.41 9.50
CA SER A 42 -27.43 28.49 10.96
C SER A 42 -27.33 27.14 11.68
N HIS A 43 -27.72 26.04 11.04
CA HIS A 43 -27.86 24.75 11.71
C HIS A 43 -26.94 23.64 11.21
N LEU A 44 -26.48 23.68 9.96
CA LEU A 44 -25.62 22.65 9.36
C LEU A 44 -24.16 23.11 9.34
N SER A 45 -23.60 23.35 10.52
CA SER A 45 -22.16 23.54 10.68
C SER A 45 -21.44 22.18 10.83
N PRO A 46 -20.20 22.03 10.33
CA PRO A 46 -19.42 20.83 10.58
C PRO A 46 -19.22 20.63 12.08
N PRO A 47 -19.37 19.41 12.62
CA PRO A 47 -19.18 19.15 14.04
C PRO A 47 -17.78 19.54 14.52
N GLU A 48 -16.76 19.50 13.65
CA GLU A 48 -15.37 19.88 13.93
C GLU A 48 -15.20 21.38 14.24
N SER A 49 -16.19 22.20 13.89
CA SER A 49 -16.19 23.63 14.23
C SER A 49 -16.61 23.92 15.67
N GLN A 50 -17.14 22.93 16.38
CA GLN A 50 -17.61 23.04 17.76
C GLN A 50 -16.50 22.62 18.72
N THR A 51 -16.40 23.32 19.85
CA THR A 51 -15.46 22.94 20.91
C THR A 51 -15.87 21.62 21.55
N LEU A 52 -14.91 20.72 21.81
CA LEU A 52 -15.13 19.43 22.48
C LEU A 52 -16.05 18.45 21.74
N TYR A 53 -16.18 18.58 20.42
CA TYR A 53 -17.00 17.66 19.61
C TYR A 53 -16.48 16.21 19.67
N GLU A 54 -15.18 16.00 19.94
CA GLU A 54 -14.52 14.70 20.01
C GLU A 54 -15.05 13.81 21.13
N VAL A 55 -15.74 14.38 22.13
CA VAL A 55 -16.40 13.61 23.20
C VAL A 55 -17.61 12.84 22.66
N CYS A 56 -18.31 13.39 21.67
CA CYS A 56 -19.51 12.82 21.08
C CYS A 56 -19.24 12.07 19.76
N TYR A 57 -18.10 12.33 19.11
CA TYR A 57 -17.77 11.81 17.79
C TYR A 57 -16.46 11.03 17.77
N TYR A 58 -16.44 9.91 17.04
CA TYR A 58 -15.24 9.12 16.78
C TYR A 58 -14.82 9.26 15.31
N SER A 59 -13.60 9.74 15.06
CA SER A 59 -13.12 10.08 13.72
C SER A 59 -12.14 9.06 13.11
N SER A 60 -11.60 8.12 13.91
CA SER A 60 -10.55 7.19 13.44
C SER A 60 -11.12 6.01 12.65
N SER A 61 -11.64 6.34 11.46
CA SER A 61 -12.20 5.39 10.49
C SER A 61 -11.16 4.37 10.00
N ALA A 62 -9.88 4.77 9.90
CA ALA A 62 -8.80 3.89 9.49
C ALA A 62 -8.58 2.74 10.49
N THR A 63 -8.62 3.02 11.79
CA THR A 63 -8.50 1.98 12.82
C THR A 63 -9.67 1.01 12.77
N VAL A 64 -10.91 1.54 12.70
CA VAL A 64 -12.11 0.69 12.59
C VAL A 64 -12.06 -0.16 11.33
N ARG A 65 -11.68 0.42 10.19
CA ARG A 65 -11.54 -0.30 8.92
C ARG A 65 -10.52 -1.43 9.02
N ARG A 66 -9.36 -1.21 9.65
CA ARG A 66 -8.34 -2.27 9.82
C ARG A 66 -8.83 -3.44 10.67
N HIS A 67 -9.65 -3.18 11.69
CA HIS A 67 -10.20 -4.23 12.55
C HIS A 67 -11.40 -4.95 11.93
N LEU A 68 -12.26 -4.26 11.18
CA LEU A 68 -13.42 -4.86 10.53
C LEU A 68 -13.08 -5.55 9.20
N ASN A 69 -12.23 -4.93 8.39
CA ASN A 69 -11.83 -5.42 7.07
C ASN A 69 -10.34 -5.78 7.10
N ALA A 70 -10.01 -6.88 7.78
CA ALA A 70 -8.65 -7.36 7.87
C ALA A 70 -8.13 -7.84 6.49
N ALA A 71 -6.87 -7.50 6.19
CA ALA A 71 -6.18 -7.91 4.97
C ALA A 71 -4.91 -8.71 5.31
N PRO A 72 -5.05 -9.95 5.85
CA PRO A 72 -3.93 -10.70 6.42
C PRO A 72 -2.83 -10.99 5.40
N ARG A 73 -3.19 -11.29 4.15
CA ARG A 73 -2.23 -11.53 3.07
C ARG A 73 -1.33 -10.31 2.85
N THR A 74 -1.92 -9.13 2.72
CA THR A 74 -1.19 -7.87 2.52
C THR A 74 -0.28 -7.57 3.69
N SER A 75 -0.73 -7.81 4.92
CA SER A 75 0.09 -7.62 6.12
C SER A 75 1.29 -8.57 6.17
N ILE A 76 1.10 -9.85 5.85
CA ILE A 76 2.18 -10.84 5.81
C ILE A 76 3.19 -10.48 4.72
N GLN A 77 2.72 -10.15 3.51
CA GLN A 77 3.60 -9.76 2.40
C GLN A 77 4.37 -8.47 2.71
N ALA A 78 3.73 -7.48 3.36
CA ALA A 78 4.41 -6.26 3.79
C ALA A 78 5.49 -6.54 4.85
N ALA A 79 5.21 -7.44 5.80
CA ALA A 79 6.17 -7.85 6.82
C ALA A 79 7.39 -8.58 6.21
N LEU A 80 7.16 -9.48 5.25
CA LEU A 80 8.23 -10.21 4.56
C LEU A 80 9.04 -9.34 3.59
N ASN A 81 8.41 -8.36 2.94
CA ASN A 81 9.09 -7.41 2.05
C ASN A 81 9.90 -6.35 2.82
N SER A 82 9.34 -5.83 3.91
CA SER A 82 9.87 -4.69 4.65
C SER A 82 9.69 -4.89 6.16
N PRO A 83 10.54 -5.74 6.79
CA PRO A 83 10.47 -6.01 8.22
C PRO A 83 10.71 -4.77 9.09
N PHE A 84 11.34 -3.72 8.53
CA PHE A 84 11.55 -2.43 9.17
C PHE A 84 10.28 -1.83 9.78
N TYR A 85 9.13 -1.90 9.09
CA TYR A 85 7.87 -1.30 9.57
C TYR A 85 7.36 -1.91 10.88
N TYR A 86 7.80 -3.13 11.21
CA TYR A 86 7.38 -3.87 12.39
C TYR A 86 8.46 -3.95 13.47
N LEU A 87 9.72 -4.14 13.07
CA LEU A 87 10.86 -4.27 14.00
C LEU A 87 11.54 -2.94 14.34
N GLN A 88 11.28 -1.87 13.56
CA GLN A 88 11.79 -0.51 13.79
C GLN A 88 13.31 -0.43 14.02
N ASN A 89 14.08 -1.30 13.36
CA ASN A 89 15.53 -1.32 13.44
C ASN A 89 16.14 -0.66 12.18
N ASP A 90 16.95 0.37 12.36
CA ASP A 90 17.57 1.13 11.26
C ASP A 90 18.41 0.27 10.31
N ARG A 91 18.98 -0.84 10.80
CA ARG A 91 19.76 -1.77 9.95
C ARG A 91 18.91 -2.48 8.89
N LEU A 92 17.59 -2.53 9.09
CA LEU A 92 16.62 -3.14 8.17
C LEU A 92 16.12 -2.18 7.09
N LYS A 93 16.49 -0.90 7.14
CA LYS A 93 16.15 0.05 6.08
C LYS A 93 16.92 -0.31 4.81
N SER A 94 16.18 -0.62 3.76
CA SER A 94 16.71 -0.79 2.40
C SER A 94 16.05 0.25 1.52
N GLU A 95 16.84 1.04 0.79
CA GLU A 95 16.30 2.12 -0.05
C GLU A 95 15.71 1.60 -1.38
N ASP A 96 16.13 0.42 -1.87
CA ASP A 96 15.86 0.00 -3.26
C ASP A 96 15.30 -1.43 -3.42
N GLY A 97 14.51 -1.93 -2.47
CA GLY A 97 13.95 -3.29 -2.55
C GLY A 97 14.97 -4.43 -2.37
N SER A 98 16.27 -4.10 -2.30
CA SER A 98 17.36 -5.02 -2.00
C SER A 98 17.17 -5.73 -0.66
N VAL A 99 17.75 -6.93 -0.52
CA VAL A 99 17.77 -7.65 0.75
C VAL A 99 18.68 -6.87 1.71
N SER A 100 18.13 -6.39 2.84
CA SER A 100 18.96 -5.79 3.89
C SER A 100 19.88 -6.87 4.48
N ASN A 101 21.14 -6.51 4.72
CA ASN A 101 22.13 -7.34 5.39
C ASN A 101 21.74 -7.74 6.82
N ALA A 102 20.73 -7.10 7.42
CA ALA A 102 20.24 -7.45 8.75
C ALA A 102 18.88 -8.18 8.72
N ALA A 103 18.36 -8.52 7.53
CA ALA A 103 17.04 -9.10 7.37
C ALA A 103 16.94 -10.51 8.02
N PRO A 104 15.80 -10.86 8.62
CA PRO A 104 15.54 -12.22 9.09
C PRO A 104 15.57 -13.24 7.93
N ASP A 105 16.00 -14.48 8.21
CA ASP A 105 16.16 -15.54 7.21
C ASP A 105 14.92 -15.72 6.32
N ILE A 106 13.72 -15.74 6.91
CA ILE A 106 12.46 -15.87 6.18
C ILE A 106 12.22 -14.72 5.18
N CYS A 107 12.67 -13.51 5.48
CA CYS A 107 12.56 -12.36 4.58
C CYS A 107 13.55 -12.48 3.42
N ILE A 108 14.77 -12.98 3.66
CA ILE A 108 15.77 -13.24 2.62
C ILE A 108 15.24 -14.31 1.65
N VAL A 109 14.83 -15.46 2.19
CA VAL A 109 14.26 -16.58 1.45
C VAL A 109 13.01 -16.13 0.68
N TYR A 110 12.16 -15.30 1.29
CA TYR A 110 11.02 -14.69 0.61
C TYR A 110 11.45 -13.74 -0.53
N LYS A 111 12.45 -12.88 -0.39
CA LYS A 111 12.85 -12.04 -1.53
C LYS A 111 13.38 -12.87 -2.70
N LEU A 112 14.24 -13.86 -2.41
CA LEU A 112 14.77 -14.78 -3.43
C LEU A 112 13.68 -15.61 -4.13
N HIS A 113 12.63 -16.04 -3.40
CA HIS A 113 11.53 -16.80 -4.02
C HIS A 113 10.71 -15.96 -5.01
N LEU A 114 10.67 -14.63 -4.85
CA LEU A 114 9.94 -13.74 -5.75
C LEU A 114 10.63 -13.63 -7.12
N GLU A 115 11.96 -13.71 -7.15
CA GLU A 115 12.81 -13.67 -8.35
C GLU A 115 12.76 -15.00 -9.13
N CYS A 116 12.35 -16.08 -8.47
CA CYS A 116 12.19 -17.39 -9.07
C CYS A 116 10.85 -17.55 -9.82
N GLY A 117 10.85 -18.45 -10.80
CA GLY A 117 9.65 -18.86 -11.55
C GLY A 117 8.71 -19.78 -10.76
N ARG A 118 7.76 -20.41 -11.47
CA ARG A 118 6.74 -21.28 -10.87
C ARG A 118 7.31 -22.49 -10.12
N LEU A 119 8.41 -23.05 -10.62
CA LEU A 119 9.13 -24.18 -10.02
C LEU A 119 10.50 -23.68 -9.58
N ILE A 120 10.83 -23.88 -8.31
CA ILE A 120 12.05 -23.41 -7.67
C ILE A 120 12.93 -24.61 -7.39
N ASN A 121 14.19 -24.59 -7.84
CA ASN A 121 15.21 -25.58 -7.49
C ASN A 121 15.71 -25.29 -6.07
N LEU A 122 15.63 -26.27 -5.17
CA LEU A 122 16.02 -26.08 -3.77
C LEU A 122 17.53 -25.82 -3.61
N PHE A 123 18.37 -26.42 -4.45
CA PHE A 123 19.82 -26.28 -4.33
C PHE A 123 20.29 -24.89 -4.77
N ASP A 124 19.87 -24.43 -5.97
CA ASP A 124 20.19 -23.08 -6.45
C ASP A 124 19.68 -22.00 -5.48
N TRP A 125 18.51 -22.24 -4.87
CA TRP A 125 17.94 -21.32 -3.88
C TRP A 125 18.72 -21.29 -2.56
N LEU A 126 19.24 -22.44 -2.12
CA LEU A 126 20.14 -22.55 -0.98
C LEU A 126 21.47 -21.84 -1.23
N GLU A 127 22.07 -22.00 -2.42
CA GLU A 127 23.31 -21.31 -2.79
C GLU A 127 23.11 -19.78 -2.84
N ALA A 128 22.00 -19.32 -3.41
CA ALA A 128 21.63 -17.90 -3.41
C ALA A 128 21.45 -17.37 -1.97
N PHE A 129 20.77 -18.13 -1.11
CA PHE A 129 20.61 -17.79 0.30
C PHE A 129 21.97 -17.70 1.02
N ALA A 130 22.85 -18.69 0.85
CA ALA A 130 24.17 -18.71 1.48
C ALA A 130 25.05 -17.54 1.04
N THR A 131 24.93 -17.14 -0.24
CA THR A 131 25.63 -15.97 -0.79
C THR A 131 25.15 -14.67 -0.12
N VAL A 132 23.83 -14.47 -0.03
CA VAL A 132 23.25 -13.27 0.61
C VAL A 132 23.58 -13.20 2.10
N VAL A 133 23.51 -14.33 2.82
CA VAL A 133 23.87 -14.40 4.24
C VAL A 133 25.37 -14.14 4.46
N SER A 134 26.23 -14.63 3.58
CA SER A 134 27.68 -14.37 3.68
C SER A 134 28.00 -12.90 3.48
N ALA A 135 27.34 -12.24 2.52
CA ALA A 135 27.44 -10.79 2.31
C ALA A 135 26.92 -9.99 3.52
N ALA A 136 25.83 -10.47 4.12
CA ALA A 136 25.24 -9.89 5.33
C ALA A 136 26.17 -9.96 6.56
N GLU A 137 26.89 -11.06 6.71
CA GLU A 137 27.86 -11.28 7.79
C GLU A 137 29.14 -10.45 7.63
N GLY A 138 29.32 -9.77 6.48
CA GLY A 138 30.51 -8.98 6.19
C GLY A 138 31.73 -9.83 5.84
N ASN A 139 31.52 -11.08 5.40
CA ASN A 139 32.61 -11.93 4.93
C ASN A 139 33.20 -11.32 3.65
N ASP A 140 34.54 -11.39 3.54
CA ASP A 140 35.26 -10.91 2.36
C ASP A 140 34.78 -11.66 1.11
N PRO A 141 34.31 -10.96 0.05
CA PRO A 141 33.90 -11.59 -1.20
C PRO A 141 34.98 -12.47 -1.83
N ASP A 142 36.26 -12.16 -1.59
CA ASP A 142 37.40 -12.91 -2.10
C ASP A 142 37.80 -14.08 -1.18
N SER A 143 37.13 -14.26 -0.03
CA SER A 143 37.38 -15.39 0.85
C SER A 143 36.86 -16.69 0.25
N ASP A 144 37.63 -17.77 0.42
CA ASP A 144 37.24 -19.11 -0.02
C ASP A 144 35.98 -19.63 0.74
N SER A 145 35.53 -18.96 1.79
CA SER A 145 34.29 -19.27 2.53
C SER A 145 33.04 -18.51 2.02
N PHE A 146 33.21 -17.52 1.14
CA PHE A 146 32.09 -16.69 0.69
C PHE A 146 31.09 -17.51 -0.15
N GLY A 147 29.81 -17.48 0.25
CA GLY A 147 28.75 -18.23 -0.43
C GLY A 147 28.81 -19.75 -0.24
N LYS A 148 29.81 -20.30 0.47
CA LYS A 148 29.84 -21.73 0.81
C LYS A 148 28.72 -22.06 1.78
N VAL A 149 27.99 -23.12 1.44
CA VAL A 149 26.98 -23.71 2.31
C VAL A 149 27.68 -24.43 3.45
N ASP A 150 27.58 -23.88 4.66
CA ASP A 150 27.92 -24.58 5.89
C ASP A 150 26.66 -25.21 6.52
N ASP A 151 26.86 -26.10 7.49
CA ASP A 151 25.76 -26.82 8.16
C ASP A 151 24.76 -25.87 8.85
N VAL A 152 25.23 -24.71 9.32
CA VAL A 152 24.39 -23.72 10.02
C VAL A 152 23.51 -22.97 9.04
N LYS A 153 24.07 -22.48 7.93
CA LYS A 153 23.34 -21.84 6.82
C LYS A 153 22.36 -22.82 6.20
N HIS A 154 22.74 -24.09 6.06
CA HIS A 154 21.84 -25.15 5.60
C HIS A 154 20.64 -25.34 6.55
N ALA A 155 20.88 -25.44 7.86
CA ALA A 155 19.81 -25.58 8.85
C ALA A 155 18.89 -24.34 8.90
N ARG A 156 19.45 -23.12 8.81
CA ARG A 156 18.70 -21.85 8.74
C ARG A 156 17.81 -21.79 7.50
N PHE A 157 18.34 -22.21 6.36
CA PHE A 157 17.58 -22.30 5.12
C PHE A 157 16.40 -23.27 5.24
N ILE A 158 16.64 -24.51 5.72
CA ILE A 158 15.56 -25.51 5.91
C ILE A 158 14.44 -24.95 6.79
N ARG A 159 14.80 -24.27 7.89
CA ARG A 159 13.83 -23.62 8.78
C ARG A 159 13.01 -22.56 8.04
N ALA A 160 13.67 -21.64 7.35
CA ALA A 160 13.00 -20.56 6.62
C ALA A 160 12.10 -21.08 5.48
N VAL A 161 12.53 -22.12 4.77
CA VAL A 161 11.72 -22.80 3.74
C VAL A 161 10.49 -23.46 4.37
N SER A 162 10.65 -24.11 5.52
CA SER A 162 9.54 -24.75 6.24
C SER A 162 8.52 -23.73 6.75
N GLU A 163 8.97 -22.57 7.23
CA GLU A 163 8.10 -21.45 7.61
C GLU A 163 7.34 -20.90 6.39
N LEU A 164 8.02 -20.81 5.24
CA LEU A 164 7.42 -20.31 4.00
C LEU A 164 6.40 -21.30 3.38
N GLU A 165 6.64 -22.60 3.53
CA GLU A 165 5.66 -23.66 3.21
C GLU A 165 4.46 -23.59 4.16
N PHE A 166 4.70 -23.43 5.47
CA PHE A 166 3.64 -23.29 6.46
C PHE A 166 2.70 -22.10 6.18
N LEU A 167 3.26 -20.96 5.75
CA LEU A 167 2.49 -19.78 5.35
C LEU A 167 1.76 -19.93 4.01
N GLY A 168 2.02 -21.01 3.26
CA GLY A 168 1.38 -21.26 1.98
C GLY A 168 1.91 -20.36 0.86
N PHE A 169 3.22 -20.08 0.83
CA PHE A 169 3.87 -19.43 -0.32
C PHE A 169 4.49 -20.43 -1.30
N ILE A 170 4.88 -21.61 -0.79
CA ILE A 170 5.43 -22.72 -1.57
C ILE A 170 4.76 -24.04 -1.17
N LYS A 171 4.92 -25.06 -2.01
CA LYS A 171 4.44 -26.42 -1.76
C LYS A 171 5.39 -27.45 -2.38
N SER A 172 5.62 -28.57 -1.71
CA SER A 172 6.30 -29.73 -2.30
C SER A 172 5.60 -30.22 -3.59
N THR A 173 6.39 -30.59 -4.59
CA THR A 173 5.89 -31.11 -5.87
C THR A 173 6.55 -32.44 -6.23
N LYS A 174 5.81 -33.30 -6.93
CA LYS A 174 6.32 -34.57 -7.49
C LYS A 174 6.76 -34.44 -8.95
N GLN A 175 6.63 -33.25 -9.55
CA GLN A 175 6.91 -33.03 -10.97
C GLN A 175 8.41 -33.12 -11.30
N LYS A 176 9.27 -32.64 -10.39
CA LYS A 176 10.73 -32.77 -10.45
C LYS A 176 11.23 -33.06 -9.05
N THR A 177 12.21 -33.95 -8.95
CA THR A 177 12.96 -34.16 -7.70
C THR A 177 13.68 -32.85 -7.33
N ASP A 178 13.76 -32.55 -6.04
CA ASP A 178 14.47 -31.38 -5.48
C ASP A 178 13.88 -30.01 -5.86
N HIS A 179 12.63 -29.97 -6.32
CA HIS A 179 11.92 -28.73 -6.62
C HIS A 179 10.73 -28.51 -5.69
N VAL A 180 10.42 -27.24 -5.46
CA VAL A 180 9.17 -26.79 -4.83
C VAL A 180 8.37 -25.92 -5.82
N ALA A 181 7.05 -25.94 -5.70
CA ALA A 181 6.16 -25.12 -6.50
C ALA A 181 5.78 -23.85 -5.73
N ARG A 182 5.97 -22.69 -6.36
CA ARG A 182 5.45 -21.42 -5.86
C ARG A 182 3.94 -21.37 -6.08
N ILE A 183 3.19 -21.03 -5.03
CA ILE A 183 1.72 -20.99 -5.07
C ILE A 183 1.12 -19.58 -5.02
N THR A 184 1.97 -18.56 -4.87
CA THR A 184 1.56 -17.15 -4.87
C THR A 184 2.09 -16.42 -6.10
N TRP A 185 1.28 -15.52 -6.66
CA TRP A 185 1.66 -14.62 -7.74
C TRP A 185 1.79 -13.19 -7.22
N GLY A 186 2.70 -12.42 -7.82
CA GLY A 186 2.95 -11.01 -7.52
C GLY A 186 4.16 -10.79 -6.62
N GLY A 187 5.26 -10.29 -7.20
CA GLY A 187 6.04 -9.27 -6.53
C GLY A 187 5.24 -7.97 -6.67
N CYS A 188 4.94 -7.31 -5.56
CA CYS A 188 4.37 -5.98 -5.58
C CYS A 188 5.49 -4.96 -5.52
#